data_AF-C6BD12-F1
#
_entry.id   AF-C6BD12-F1
#
_cell.length_a   1.000
_cell.length_b   1.000
_cell.length_c   1.000
_cell.angle_alpha   90.00
_cell.angle_beta   90.00
_cell.angle_gamma   90.00
#
_symmetry.space_group_name_H-M   'P 1'
#
loop_
_entity.id
_entity.type
_entity.pdbx_description
1 polymer ?
#
loop_
_entity_poly.entity_id
_entity_poly.type
_entity_poly.pdbx_seq_one_letter_code
_entity_poly.pdbx_strand_id
1 'polypeptide(L)'
;MTRFLLLAALTSLALVGCGRSDDAPKPAASAPGSAPAAPAPGASNGANSANAPAASTPAVSEAEQAKAVDLARAAIEKYKLTTLPQECLSFLVDRADDTHNSVEVLENHTPACGGDPNTAPRVVTLLIDKNTGALQKDDPASGEYVPLK
;
A
#
# COMPACT_ATOMS: atom_id res chain seq x y z
N MET A 1 1.19 41.66 -23.00
CA MET A 1 -0.28 41.70 -23.16
C MET A 1 -0.84 40.78 -22.10
N THR A 2 -1.58 41.35 -21.15
CA THR A 2 -1.84 40.77 -19.82
C THR A 2 -3.33 40.54 -19.64
N ARG A 3 -3.67 39.51 -18.85
CA ARG A 3 -4.94 39.18 -18.17
C ARG A 3 -5.84 38.14 -18.84
N PHE A 4 -5.72 36.91 -18.35
CA PHE A 4 -6.82 35.95 -18.27
C PHE A 4 -7.72 36.34 -17.09
N LEU A 5 -8.99 36.62 -17.38
CA LEU A 5 -10.04 36.86 -16.40
C LEU A 5 -10.64 35.51 -16.00
N LEU A 6 -10.39 35.12 -14.75
CA LEU A 6 -11.13 34.08 -14.02
C LEU A 6 -12.57 34.55 -13.80
N LEU A 7 -13.56 33.76 -14.22
CA LEU A 7 -14.91 33.82 -13.66
C LEU A 7 -15.17 32.54 -12.86
N ALA A 8 -15.26 32.73 -11.54
CA ALA A 8 -15.85 31.79 -10.62
C ALA A 8 -17.38 31.81 -10.79
N ALA A 9 -18.00 30.64 -10.82
CA ALA A 9 -19.44 30.49 -10.62
C ALA A 9 -19.65 29.54 -9.44
N LEU A 10 -19.90 30.13 -8.27
CA LEU A 10 -20.53 29.46 -7.14
C LEU A 10 -21.98 29.13 -7.51
N THR A 11 -22.41 27.91 -7.24
CA THR A 11 -23.83 27.62 -6.99
C THR A 11 -23.95 26.72 -5.76
N SER A 12 -24.67 27.23 -4.78
CA SER A 12 -25.01 26.60 -3.52
C SER A 12 -26.51 26.21 -3.52
N LEU A 13 -26.92 25.45 -2.50
CA LEU A 13 -28.27 25.01 -2.07
C LEU A 13 -28.69 23.60 -2.54
N ALA A 14 -29.33 22.74 -1.74
CA ALA A 14 -29.61 22.66 -0.30
C ALA A 14 -30.19 21.25 0.02
N LEU A 15 -30.20 20.89 1.30
CA LEU A 15 -30.65 19.64 1.93
C LEU A 15 -32.12 19.26 1.67
N VAL A 16 -32.43 17.95 1.71
CA VAL A 16 -33.40 17.30 2.65
C VAL A 16 -33.72 15.87 2.17
N GLY A 17 -33.66 14.90 3.08
CA GLY A 17 -34.11 13.53 2.85
C GLY A 17 -33.97 12.66 4.09
N CYS A 18 -34.91 12.79 5.01
CA CYS A 18 -35.03 11.95 6.22
C CYS A 18 -35.35 10.50 5.85
N GLY A 19 -34.57 9.55 6.37
CA GLY A 19 -34.90 8.12 6.36
C GLY A 19 -34.67 7.52 7.75
N ARG A 20 -35.69 7.57 8.61
CA ARG A 20 -35.82 6.70 9.77
C ARG A 20 -36.63 5.48 9.33
N SER A 21 -36.19 4.28 9.69
CA SER A 21 -37.08 3.13 9.84
C SER A 21 -36.64 2.31 11.03
N ASP A 22 -37.67 1.93 11.77
CA ASP A 22 -37.70 1.71 13.20
C ASP A 22 -37.09 0.39 13.66
N ASP A 23 -36.55 0.45 14.88
CA ASP A 23 -36.25 -0.66 15.76
C ASP A 23 -37.57 -1.25 16.29
N ALA A 24 -37.76 -2.56 16.21
CA ALA A 24 -38.82 -3.26 16.94
C ALA A 24 -38.29 -4.56 17.55
N PRO A 25 -38.16 -4.63 18.89
CA PRO A 25 -37.79 -5.83 19.62
C PRO A 25 -39.02 -6.71 19.90
N LYS A 26 -38.85 -8.04 19.78
CA LYS A 26 -39.83 -9.02 20.26
C LYS A 26 -39.53 -9.40 21.72
N PRO A 27 -40.51 -9.36 22.64
CA PRO A 27 -40.33 -9.77 24.03
C PRO A 27 -40.85 -11.19 24.34
N ALA A 28 -40.52 -11.63 25.56
CA ALA A 28 -40.99 -12.79 26.35
C ALA A 28 -40.17 -14.09 26.20
N ALA A 29 -39.67 -14.77 27.25
CA ALA A 29 -39.86 -14.63 28.70
C ALA A 29 -38.71 -15.32 29.48
N SER A 30 -38.42 -14.79 30.68
CA SER A 30 -37.55 -15.31 31.76
C SER A 30 -38.25 -16.45 32.54
N ALA A 31 -37.67 -17.29 33.43
CA ALA A 31 -36.52 -17.25 34.37
C ALA A 31 -36.32 -18.69 34.98
N PRO A 32 -35.69 -18.94 36.17
CA PRO A 32 -34.55 -18.31 36.89
C PRO A 32 -33.52 -19.32 37.52
N GLY A 33 -32.43 -18.76 38.10
CA GLY A 33 -31.69 -19.31 39.26
C GLY A 33 -30.23 -19.68 38.99
N SER A 34 -29.19 -19.30 39.74
CA SER A 34 -29.03 -18.58 41.02
C SER A 34 -27.58 -18.03 41.10
N ALA A 35 -27.38 -17.05 41.98
CA ALA A 35 -26.26 -16.09 42.11
C ALA A 35 -24.96 -16.66 42.78
N PRO A 36 -24.07 -15.85 43.42
CA PRO A 36 -23.05 -14.95 42.86
C PRO A 36 -21.63 -15.16 43.47
N ALA A 37 -20.59 -14.52 42.92
CA ALA A 37 -19.39 -14.16 43.71
C ALA A 37 -18.62 -12.98 43.09
N ALA A 38 -18.31 -11.99 43.92
CA ALA A 38 -17.30 -10.93 43.74
C ALA A 38 -16.25 -11.08 44.90
N PRO A 39 -15.19 -10.26 45.09
CA PRO A 39 -14.48 -9.29 44.22
C PRO A 39 -12.90 -9.35 44.26
N ALA A 40 -12.26 -8.65 43.30
CA ALA A 40 -10.90 -8.01 43.29
C ALA A 40 -9.61 -8.89 43.43
N PRO A 41 -8.36 -8.41 43.13
CA PRO A 41 -7.84 -7.10 42.67
C PRO A 41 -7.03 -7.18 41.33
N GLY A 42 -6.80 -6.13 40.54
CA GLY A 42 -5.85 -5.03 40.79
C GLY A 42 -4.41 -5.39 40.35
N ALA A 43 -3.99 -4.98 39.15
CA ALA A 43 -2.61 -4.59 38.80
C ALA A 43 -2.54 -4.19 37.32
N SER A 44 -2.62 -2.88 37.08
CA SER A 44 -2.16 -2.27 35.85
C SER A 44 -0.65 -2.45 35.72
N ASN A 45 -0.19 -3.44 34.97
CA ASN A 45 1.20 -3.48 34.51
C ASN A 45 1.27 -2.82 33.14
N GLY A 46 1.27 -1.47 33.18
CA GLY A 46 1.88 -0.66 32.14
C GLY A 46 3.38 -0.90 32.14
N ALA A 47 3.81 -1.97 31.47
CA ALA A 47 5.18 -2.10 31.03
C ALA A 47 5.25 -1.45 29.65
N ASN A 48 5.67 -0.18 29.64
CA ASN A 48 6.29 0.45 28.47
C ASN A 48 7.37 -0.51 27.98
N SER A 49 7.03 -1.33 26.98
CA SER A 49 8.04 -2.09 26.27
C SER A 49 8.77 -1.08 25.41
N ALA A 50 9.91 -0.66 25.94
CA ALA A 50 10.82 0.27 25.33
C ALA A 50 10.93 -0.02 23.84
N ASN A 51 10.77 1.06 23.07
CA ASN A 51 11.09 1.15 21.67
C ASN A 51 12.56 0.76 21.49
N ALA A 52 12.84 -0.55 21.43
CA ALA A 52 14.11 -1.06 20.98
C ALA A 52 14.28 -0.57 19.54
N PRO A 53 15.40 0.06 19.17
CA PRO A 53 15.67 0.34 17.77
C PRO A 53 15.62 -1.01 17.05
N ALA A 54 14.59 -1.23 16.25
CA ALA A 54 14.59 -2.31 15.28
C ALA A 54 15.88 -2.13 14.50
N ALA A 55 16.77 -3.14 14.56
CA ALA A 55 18.05 -3.11 13.89
C ALA A 55 17.80 -2.68 12.44
N SER A 56 18.24 -1.47 12.10
CA SER A 56 17.96 -0.87 10.82
C SER A 56 18.74 -1.66 9.79
N THR A 57 18.06 -2.51 9.02
CA THR A 57 18.61 -3.02 7.76
C THR A 57 19.18 -1.82 7.02
N PRO A 58 20.45 -1.85 6.56
CA PRO A 58 21.05 -0.66 5.99
C PRO A 58 20.24 -0.20 4.78
N ALA A 59 19.81 1.05 4.79
CA ALA A 59 19.04 1.63 3.69
C ALA A 59 19.83 1.52 2.37
N VAL A 60 19.11 1.31 1.27
CA VAL A 60 19.67 1.38 -0.09
C VAL A 60 20.08 2.84 -0.35
N SER A 61 21.28 3.05 -0.89
CA SER A 61 21.74 4.42 -1.20
C SER A 61 20.89 5.03 -2.33
N GLU A 62 20.77 6.36 -2.37
CA GLU A 62 20.00 7.05 -3.43
C GLU A 62 20.51 6.69 -4.84
N ALA A 63 21.83 6.56 -5.02
CA ALA A 63 22.43 6.17 -6.28
C ALA A 63 22.09 4.72 -6.68
N GLU A 64 22.08 3.80 -5.72
CA GLU A 64 21.65 2.41 -5.97
C GLU A 64 20.15 2.34 -6.26
N GLN A 65 19.33 3.14 -5.56
CA GLN A 65 17.89 3.23 -5.79
C GLN A 65 17.61 3.74 -7.21
N ALA A 66 18.24 4.84 -7.63
CA ALA A 66 18.09 5.38 -8.98
C ALA A 66 18.49 4.35 -10.06
N LYS A 67 19.64 3.70 -9.88
CA LYS A 67 20.11 2.64 -10.80
C LYS A 67 19.11 1.47 -10.88
N ALA A 68 18.56 1.03 -9.75
CA ALA A 68 17.58 -0.05 -9.72
C ALA A 68 16.27 0.33 -10.42
N VAL A 69 15.78 1.56 -10.22
CA VAL A 69 14.61 2.10 -10.91
C VAL A 69 14.83 2.17 -12.43
N ASP A 70 16.00 2.64 -12.88
CA ASP A 70 16.32 2.71 -14.31
C ASP A 70 16.34 1.32 -14.96
N LEU A 71 16.94 0.33 -14.29
CA LEU A 71 16.93 -1.07 -14.74
C LEU A 71 15.50 -1.64 -14.77
N ALA A 72 14.67 -1.33 -13.77
CA ALA A 72 13.28 -1.78 -13.74
C ALA A 72 12.46 -1.17 -14.87
N ARG A 73 12.59 0.14 -15.14
CA ARG A 73 11.96 0.82 -16.28
C ARG A 73 12.34 0.18 -17.61
N ALA A 74 13.64 -0.02 -17.83
CA ALA A 74 14.15 -0.69 -19.02
C ALA A 74 13.62 -2.12 -19.16
N ALA A 75 13.51 -2.86 -18.06
CA ALA A 75 12.96 -4.22 -18.04
C ALA A 75 11.48 -4.23 -18.43
N ILE A 76 10.68 -3.35 -17.84
CA ILE A 76 9.24 -3.22 -18.12
C ILE A 76 9.02 -2.97 -19.62
N GLU A 77 9.77 -2.04 -20.20
CA GLU A 77 9.69 -1.75 -21.63
C GLU A 77 10.16 -2.92 -22.49
N LYS A 78 11.33 -3.48 -22.20
CA LYS A 78 11.93 -4.55 -23.00
C LYS A 78 11.07 -5.83 -22.99
N TYR A 79 10.63 -6.24 -21.81
CA TYR A 79 9.92 -7.50 -21.59
C TYR A 79 8.40 -7.35 -21.55
N LYS A 80 7.87 -6.14 -21.74
CA LYS A 80 6.43 -5.84 -21.80
C LYS A 80 5.68 -6.39 -20.58
N LEU A 81 6.23 -6.12 -19.38
CA LEU A 81 5.72 -6.65 -18.12
C LEU A 81 4.36 -6.08 -17.71
N THR A 82 3.96 -4.96 -18.33
CA THR A 82 2.63 -4.35 -18.21
C THR A 82 2.32 -3.58 -19.49
N THR A 83 1.05 -3.25 -19.69
CA THR A 83 0.58 -2.33 -20.74
C THR A 83 0.48 -0.89 -20.28
N LEU A 84 0.66 -0.62 -18.98
CA LEU A 84 0.62 0.73 -18.41
C LEU A 84 1.86 1.54 -18.85
N PRO A 85 1.70 2.86 -19.09
CA PRO A 85 2.83 3.72 -19.39
C PRO A 85 3.63 4.01 -18.11
N GLN A 86 4.91 4.39 -18.26
CA GLN A 86 5.84 4.47 -17.12
C GLN A 86 5.47 5.53 -16.08
N GLU A 87 4.79 6.61 -16.47
CA GLU A 87 4.29 7.63 -15.55
C GLU A 87 3.17 7.13 -14.63
N CYS A 88 2.53 6.02 -15.03
CA CYS A 88 1.49 5.34 -14.26
C CYS A 88 2.04 4.19 -13.42
N LEU A 89 3.36 4.16 -13.20
CA LEU A 89 4.04 3.18 -12.35
C LEU A 89 4.81 3.87 -11.23
N SER A 90 4.74 3.27 -10.05
CA SER A 90 5.51 3.61 -8.86
C SER A 90 6.52 2.50 -8.58
N PHE A 91 7.68 2.86 -8.03
CA PHE A 91 8.80 1.94 -7.80
C PHE A 91 9.24 2.03 -6.35
N LEU A 92 9.16 0.91 -5.63
CA LEU A 92 9.70 0.78 -4.28
C LEU A 92 10.95 -0.09 -4.36
N VAL A 93 12.09 0.43 -3.91
CA VAL A 93 13.37 -0.27 -3.95
C VAL A 93 13.80 -0.62 -2.54
N ASP A 94 14.04 -1.90 -2.33
CA ASP A 94 14.53 -2.46 -1.08
C ASP A 94 15.77 -3.30 -1.31
N ARG A 95 16.55 -3.50 -0.25
CA ARG A 95 17.61 -4.48 -0.25
C ARG A 95 17.00 -5.86 -0.04
N ALA A 96 17.16 -6.75 -1.01
CA ALA A 96 16.74 -8.14 -0.85
C ALA A 96 17.81 -8.94 -0.09
N ASP A 97 19.07 -8.79 -0.47
CA ASP A 97 20.23 -9.37 0.21
C ASP A 97 21.51 -8.54 -0.11
N ASP A 98 22.68 -9.04 0.26
CA ASP A 98 23.96 -8.33 0.03
C ASP A 98 24.28 -8.11 -1.46
N THR A 99 23.78 -9.01 -2.31
CA THR A 99 24.03 -9.09 -3.74
C THR A 99 22.85 -8.64 -4.60
N HIS A 100 21.65 -8.52 -4.04
CA HIS A 100 20.44 -8.15 -4.78
C HIS A 100 19.67 -6.98 -4.16
N ASN A 101 19.13 -6.14 -5.04
CA ASN A 101 18.03 -5.23 -4.71
C ASN A 101 16.72 -5.79 -5.26
N SER A 102 15.62 -5.63 -4.53
CA SER A 102 14.27 -5.86 -5.04
C SER A 102 13.64 -4.53 -5.46
N VAL A 103 12.92 -4.54 -6.57
CA VAL A 103 12.11 -3.41 -7.04
C VAL A 103 10.68 -3.86 -7.17
N GLU A 104 9.82 -3.46 -6.24
CA GLU A 104 8.38 -3.64 -6.38
C GLU A 104 7.81 -2.54 -7.27
N VAL A 105 7.12 -2.94 -8.32
CA VAL A 105 6.46 -2.07 -9.29
C VAL A 105 4.98 -2.11 -8.98
N LEU A 106 4.41 -0.94 -8.69
CA LEU A 106 2.99 -0.76 -8.39
C LEU A 106 2.36 0.17 -9.41
N GLU A 107 1.05 0.04 -9.60
CA GLU A 107 0.29 1.03 -10.34
C GLU A 107 0.23 2.35 -9.57
N ASN A 108 0.37 3.46 -10.28
CA ASN A 108 0.26 4.81 -9.74
C ASN A 108 -1.08 5.41 -10.16
N HIS A 109 -2.08 5.29 -9.29
CA HIS A 109 -3.43 5.79 -9.55
C HIS A 109 -3.53 7.30 -9.33
N THR A 110 -3.32 8.05 -10.40
CA THR A 110 -3.56 9.49 -10.49
C THR A 110 -4.77 9.76 -11.39
N PRO A 111 -5.36 10.97 -11.40
CA PRO A 111 -6.43 11.30 -12.34
C PRO A 111 -6.07 11.06 -13.82
N ALA A 112 -4.79 11.15 -14.20
CA ALA A 112 -4.32 10.86 -15.55
C ALA A 112 -4.16 9.36 -15.84
N CYS A 113 -3.87 8.57 -14.81
CA CYS A 113 -3.62 7.12 -14.92
C CYS A 113 -4.85 6.26 -14.63
N GLY A 114 -5.89 6.83 -14.03
CA GLY A 114 -7.09 6.11 -13.61
C GLY A 114 -6.90 5.28 -12.34
N GLY A 115 -7.88 4.44 -12.05
CA GLY A 115 -7.88 3.57 -10.85
C GLY A 115 -8.39 4.26 -9.58
N ASP A 116 -8.46 3.50 -8.49
CA ASP A 116 -8.81 4.01 -7.15
C ASP A 116 -7.55 4.59 -6.49
N PRO A 117 -7.51 5.90 -6.19
CA PRO A 117 -6.34 6.56 -5.60
C PRO A 117 -5.95 6.05 -4.19
N ASN A 118 -6.81 5.27 -3.55
CA ASN A 118 -6.54 4.64 -2.25
C ASN A 118 -5.94 3.23 -2.38
N THR A 119 -5.65 2.82 -3.60
CA THR A 119 -5.05 1.52 -3.91
C THR A 119 -3.78 1.71 -4.74
N ALA A 120 -2.84 0.80 -4.58
CA ALA A 120 -1.67 0.68 -5.44
C ALA A 120 -1.48 -0.80 -5.79
N PRO A 121 -2.29 -1.34 -6.73
CA PRO A 121 -2.14 -2.71 -7.17
C PRO A 121 -0.69 -3.00 -7.59
N ARG A 122 -0.19 -4.15 -7.18
CA ARG A 122 1.15 -4.60 -7.55
C ARG A 122 1.15 -5.14 -8.98
N VAL A 123 2.11 -4.70 -9.77
CA VAL A 123 2.32 -5.16 -11.15
C VAL A 123 3.29 -6.34 -11.18
N VAL A 124 4.48 -6.17 -10.61
CA VAL A 124 5.56 -7.16 -10.57
C VAL A 124 6.59 -6.76 -9.52
N THR A 125 7.32 -7.72 -8.95
CA THR A 125 8.57 -7.47 -8.23
C THR A 125 9.73 -8.01 -9.05
N LEU A 126 10.73 -7.16 -9.26
CA LEU A 126 11.98 -7.53 -9.92
C LEU A 126 13.06 -7.76 -8.88
N LEU A 127 13.85 -8.81 -9.06
CA LEU A 127 15.11 -9.02 -8.35
C LEU A 127 16.26 -8.65 -9.28
N ILE A 128 17.13 -7.76 -8.80
CA ILE A 128 18.23 -7.18 -9.58
C ILE A 128 19.55 -7.53 -8.90
N ASP A 129 20.41 -8.25 -9.59
CA ASP A 129 21.78 -8.48 -9.13
C ASP A 129 22.58 -7.17 -9.20
N LYS A 130 23.16 -6.75 -8.08
CA LYS A 130 23.84 -5.45 -7.92
C LYS A 130 25.12 -5.34 -8.75
N ASN A 131 25.77 -6.48 -9.02
CA ASN A 131 27.06 -6.55 -9.69
C ASN A 131 26.91 -6.61 -11.22
N THR A 132 25.96 -7.42 -11.69
CA THR A 132 25.77 -7.76 -13.10
C THR A 132 24.59 -7.03 -13.74
N GLY A 133 23.62 -6.57 -12.93
CA GLY A 133 22.35 -6.04 -13.43
C GLY A 133 21.42 -7.11 -14.01
N ALA A 134 21.68 -8.41 -13.75
CA ALA A 134 20.79 -9.48 -14.17
C ALA A 134 19.42 -9.34 -13.49
N LEU A 135 18.36 -9.60 -14.26
CA LEU A 135 16.98 -9.36 -13.86
C LEU A 135 16.20 -10.65 -13.75
N GLN A 136 15.45 -10.78 -12.68
CA GLN A 136 14.44 -11.82 -12.48
C GLN A 136 13.12 -11.16 -12.13
N LYS A 137 12.00 -11.78 -12.48
CA LYS A 137 10.67 -11.37 -12.02
C LYS A 137 10.11 -12.42 -11.07
N ASP A 138 9.29 -12.02 -10.13
CA ASP A 138 8.50 -12.98 -9.37
C ASP A 138 7.48 -13.70 -10.25
N ASP A 139 7.15 -14.91 -9.85
CA ASP A 139 5.98 -15.65 -10.28
C ASP A 139 4.96 -15.66 -9.13
N PRO A 140 3.81 -14.97 -9.26
CA PRO A 140 2.85 -14.87 -8.16
C PRO A 140 2.18 -16.20 -7.79
N ALA A 141 2.23 -17.22 -8.66
CA ALA A 141 1.66 -18.53 -8.37
C ALA A 141 2.59 -19.39 -7.50
N SER A 142 3.91 -19.31 -7.73
CA SER A 142 4.91 -20.11 -7.02
C SER A 142 5.63 -19.36 -5.91
N GLY A 143 5.67 -18.02 -6.00
CA GLY A 143 6.49 -17.15 -5.14
C GLY A 143 7.98 -17.16 -5.51
N GLU A 144 8.38 -17.86 -6.57
CA GLU A 144 9.78 -17.93 -7.02
C GLU A 144 10.15 -16.76 -7.93
N TYR A 145 11.45 -16.47 -8.03
CA TYR A 145 11.98 -15.55 -9.02
C TYR A 145 12.46 -16.31 -10.26
N VAL A 146 11.97 -15.89 -11.43
CA VAL A 146 12.32 -16.46 -12.73
C VAL A 146 13.11 -15.45 -13.56
N PRO A 147 14.24 -15.86 -14.19
CA PRO A 147 15.02 -14.97 -15.03
C PRO A 147 14.23 -14.34 -16.19
N LEU A 148 14.45 -13.05 -16.43
CA LEU A 148 13.93 -12.35 -17.61
C LEU A 148 14.87 -12.57 -18.80
N LYS A 149 14.40 -13.26 -19.83
CA LYS A 149 15.16 -13.66 -21.03
C LYS A 149 14.49 -13.17 -22.30
#